data_AF-A0AB34AE32-F1
#
_entry.id   AF-A0AB34AE32-F1
#
_cell.length_a   1.000
_cell.length_b   1.000
_cell.length_c   1.000
_cell.angle_alpha   90.00
_cell.angle_beta   90.00
_cell.angle_gamma   90.00
#
_symmetry.space_group_name_H-M   'P 1'
#
loop_
_entity.id
_entity.type
_entity.pdbx_description
1 polymer ?
#
loop_
_entity_poly.entity_id
_entity_poly.type
_entity_poly.pdbx_seq_one_letter_code
_entity_poly.pdbx_strand_id
1 'polypeptide(L)'
;MTFQIRDRMKQKVLICTDAIFYIEPIGSLDELYRQRQRWQRGELEVAKDYMGKGAGLKYFFSNFLVRRMMIDHTFIFPKMIWMFASVVLLFLRYSPVILGLSYLIIYGLYVSVSIVNFLCVELLLKKFENERRFYSKLFWVVFCLPLYNFICSWFRLIGSLNESAENKNWNSRGFKEESGNIVKVVKGDVRNLERK
;
A
#
# COMPACT_ATOMS: atom_id res chain seq x y z
N MET A 1 6.68 -14.89 10.41
CA MET A 1 6.65 -15.38 11.81
C MET A 1 5.23 -15.67 12.31
N THR A 2 4.30 -14.71 12.31
CA THR A 2 2.91 -14.90 12.80
C THR A 2 2.16 -16.04 12.12
N PHE A 3 2.33 -16.17 10.79
CA PHE A 3 1.79 -17.29 10.01
C PHE A 3 2.35 -18.65 10.44
N GLN A 4 3.66 -18.72 10.74
CA GLN A 4 4.32 -19.95 11.17
C GLN A 4 3.90 -20.36 12.58
N ILE A 5 3.73 -19.42 13.51
CA ILE A 5 3.26 -19.70 14.88
C ILE A 5 1.85 -20.27 14.84
N ARG A 6 0.95 -19.66 14.05
CA ARG A 6 -0.43 -20.12 13.94
C ARG A 6 -0.56 -21.46 13.21
N ASP A 7 0.24 -21.69 12.17
CA ASP A 7 0.19 -22.91 11.36
C ASP A 7 0.91 -24.09 12.04
N ARG A 8 2.13 -23.88 12.56
CA ARG A 8 2.94 -24.94 13.18
C ARG A 8 2.60 -25.19 14.65
N MET A 9 2.33 -24.15 15.44
CA MET A 9 2.06 -24.31 16.88
C MET A 9 0.56 -24.35 17.22
N LYS A 10 -0.33 -24.12 16.25
CA LYS A 10 -1.80 -24.05 16.43
C LYS A 10 -2.24 -23.10 17.55
N GLN A 11 -1.40 -22.13 17.92
CA GLN A 11 -1.69 -21.15 18.97
C GLN A 11 -2.40 -19.92 18.39
N LYS A 12 -3.28 -19.32 19.20
CA LYS A 12 -3.98 -18.08 18.84
C LYS A 12 -3.07 -16.89 19.12
N VAL A 13 -2.79 -16.10 18.08
CA VAL A 13 -2.12 -14.80 18.24
C VAL A 13 -3.20 -13.77 18.53
N LEU A 14 -3.09 -13.12 19.68
CA LEU A 14 -4.00 -12.06 20.14
C LEU A 14 -3.27 -10.71 20.11
N ILE A 15 -4.03 -9.65 19.89
CA ILE A 15 -3.52 -8.28 19.97
C ILE A 15 -3.64 -7.83 21.43
N CYS A 16 -2.53 -7.42 22.03
CA CYS A 16 -2.54 -6.79 23.34
C CYS A 16 -2.90 -5.30 23.17
N THR A 17 -4.04 -4.87 23.69
CA THR A 17 -4.50 -3.46 23.61
C THR A 17 -3.81 -2.54 24.60
N ASP A 18 -3.13 -3.10 25.60
CA ASP A 18 -2.60 -2.37 26.75
C ASP A 18 -1.08 -2.18 26.67
N ALA A 19 -0.43 -2.60 25.56
CA ALA A 19 0.99 -2.40 25.31
C ALA A 19 1.20 -1.36 24.20
N ILE A 20 1.80 -0.22 24.55
CA ILE A 20 2.18 0.83 23.60
C ILE A 20 3.68 0.73 23.30
N PHE A 21 4.02 0.75 22.01
CA PHE A 21 5.39 0.76 21.53
C PHE A 21 5.62 2.04 20.72
N TYR A 22 6.67 2.79 21.08
CA TYR A 22 7.08 3.97 20.32
C TYR A 22 8.01 3.55 19.18
N ILE A 23 7.77 4.10 18.01
CA ILE A 23 8.59 3.88 16.81
C ILE A 23 9.15 5.21 16.32
N GLU A 24 10.35 5.16 15.78
CA GLU A 24 10.97 6.32 15.14
C GLU A 24 10.27 6.66 13.81
N PRO A 25 10.16 7.96 13.47
CA PRO A 25 9.62 8.38 12.19
C PRO A 25 10.57 7.97 11.06
N ILE A 26 10.01 7.70 9.87
CA ILE A 26 10.80 7.41 8.67
C ILE A 26 11.48 8.70 8.21
N GLY A 27 12.81 8.68 8.05
CA GLY A 27 13.63 9.87 7.85
C GLY A 27 13.60 10.43 6.43
N SER A 28 13.31 9.61 5.42
CA SER A 28 13.31 10.04 4.02
C SER A 28 12.32 9.29 3.12
N LEU A 29 11.99 9.90 1.96
CA LEU A 29 11.18 9.24 0.93
C LEU A 29 11.85 7.98 0.37
N ASP A 30 13.18 7.93 0.30
CA ASP A 30 13.92 6.75 -0.17
C ASP A 30 13.79 5.58 0.82
N GLU A 31 13.88 5.86 2.11
CA GLU A 31 13.63 4.87 3.17
C GLU A 31 12.19 4.37 3.14
N LEU A 32 11.21 5.27 3.01
CA LEU A 32 9.81 4.91 2.88
C LEU A 32 9.58 4.01 1.67
N TYR A 33 10.16 4.38 0.54
CA TYR A 33 10.07 3.63 -0.71
C TYR A 33 10.64 2.21 -0.56
N ARG A 34 11.89 2.10 -0.08
CA ARG A 34 12.55 0.81 0.13
C ARG A 34 11.80 -0.06 1.14
N GLN A 35 11.30 0.54 2.22
CA GLN A 35 10.51 -0.18 3.23
C GLN A 35 9.25 -0.77 2.62
N ARG A 36 8.47 0.04 1.89
CA ARG A 36 7.21 -0.41 1.28
C ARG A 36 7.41 -1.48 0.22
N GLN A 37 8.47 -1.40 -0.57
CA GLN A 37 8.82 -2.46 -1.53
C GLN A 37 9.19 -3.77 -0.83
N ARG A 38 9.99 -3.72 0.23
CA ARG A 38 10.35 -4.92 1.00
C ARG A 38 9.15 -5.56 1.69
N TRP A 39 8.23 -4.74 2.22
CA TRP A 39 7.00 -5.25 2.81
C TRP A 39 6.13 -5.94 1.76
N GLN A 40 5.96 -5.31 0.60
CA GLN A 40 5.20 -5.90 -0.50
C GLN A 40 5.79 -7.25 -0.94
N ARG A 41 7.12 -7.28 -1.14
CA ARG A 41 7.83 -8.50 -1.53
C ARG A 41 7.74 -9.60 -0.47
N GLY A 42 7.93 -9.24 0.80
CA GLY A 42 7.81 -10.21 1.90
C GLY A 42 6.40 -10.76 2.04
N GLU A 43 5.37 -9.94 1.83
CA GLU A 43 3.97 -10.40 1.80
C GLU A 43 3.71 -11.34 0.62
N LEU A 44 4.22 -11.04 -0.58
CA LEU A 44 4.06 -11.88 -1.77
C LEU A 44 4.84 -13.20 -1.69
N GLU A 45 6.05 -13.20 -1.15
CA GLU A 45 6.84 -14.42 -0.88
C GLU A 45 6.11 -15.34 0.11
N VAL A 46 5.61 -14.79 1.23
CA VAL A 46 4.79 -15.53 2.20
C VAL A 46 3.49 -16.00 1.56
N ALA A 47 2.83 -15.15 0.76
CA ALA A 47 1.62 -15.53 0.06
C ALA A 47 1.88 -16.73 -0.86
N LYS A 48 2.95 -16.73 -1.65
CA LYS A 48 3.33 -17.84 -2.53
C LYS A 48 3.51 -19.15 -1.77
N ASP A 49 4.26 -19.13 -0.67
CA ASP A 49 4.55 -20.32 0.14
C ASP A 49 3.30 -20.90 0.82
N TYR A 50 2.37 -20.04 1.25
CA TYR A 50 1.14 -20.44 1.96
C TYR A 50 -0.05 -20.70 1.02
N MET A 51 -0.13 -20.01 -0.12
CA MET A 51 -1.18 -20.21 -1.14
C MET A 51 -0.97 -21.49 -1.93
N GLY A 52 0.28 -21.94 -2.12
CA GLY A 52 0.59 -23.24 -2.73
C GLY A 52 0.01 -24.44 -1.96
N LYS A 53 -0.41 -24.27 -0.69
CA LYS A 53 -0.98 -25.32 0.17
C LYS A 53 -2.52 -25.33 0.25
N GLY A 54 -3.22 -24.47 -0.52
CA GLY A 54 -4.70 -24.46 -0.50
C GLY A 54 -5.38 -23.16 -0.94
N ALA A 55 -4.88 -22.48 -1.98
CA ALA A 55 -5.51 -21.27 -2.51
C ALA A 55 -6.70 -21.59 -3.44
N GLY A 56 -7.83 -21.94 -2.83
CA GLY A 56 -9.13 -21.91 -3.52
C GLY A 56 -9.95 -20.71 -3.06
N LEU A 57 -10.81 -20.15 -3.94
CA LEU A 57 -11.81 -19.13 -3.58
C LEU A 57 -12.66 -19.58 -2.37
N LYS A 58 -12.87 -20.89 -2.22
CA LYS A 58 -13.54 -21.54 -1.09
C LYS A 58 -12.89 -21.22 0.27
N TYR A 59 -11.59 -20.99 0.31
CA TYR A 59 -10.84 -20.66 1.54
C TYR A 59 -10.77 -19.17 1.85
N PHE A 60 -11.24 -18.29 0.95
CA PHE A 60 -11.36 -16.85 1.22
C PHE A 60 -12.30 -16.57 2.39
N PHE A 61 -13.40 -17.32 2.49
CA PHE A 61 -14.41 -17.10 3.51
C PHE A 61 -14.10 -17.85 4.82
N SER A 62 -13.35 -18.96 4.76
CA SER A 62 -13.03 -19.76 5.94
C SER A 62 -11.69 -19.39 6.58
N ASN A 63 -10.71 -18.92 5.81
CA ASN A 63 -9.38 -18.58 6.30
C ASN A 63 -9.15 -17.07 6.27
N PHE A 64 -9.22 -16.45 7.45
CA PHE A 64 -8.94 -15.03 7.65
C PHE A 64 -7.60 -14.59 7.04
N LEU A 65 -6.57 -15.46 7.07
CA LEU A 65 -5.24 -15.16 6.56
C LEU A 65 -5.23 -15.04 5.03
N VAL A 66 -5.86 -16.00 4.35
CA VAL A 66 -6.02 -15.98 2.88
C VAL A 66 -6.88 -14.77 2.48
N ARG A 67 -7.93 -14.47 3.26
CA ARG A 67 -8.77 -13.29 3.06
C ARG A 67 -7.96 -12.00 3.12
N ARG A 68 -7.14 -11.82 4.17
CA ARG A 68 -6.36 -10.61 4.37
C ARG A 68 -5.31 -10.41 3.28
N MET A 69 -4.56 -11.46 2.92
CA MET A 69 -3.58 -11.38 1.83
C MET A 69 -4.24 -11.05 0.49
N MET A 70 -5.36 -11.71 0.15
CA MET A 70 -6.07 -11.38 -1.09
C MET A 70 -6.64 -9.96 -1.06
N ILE A 71 -7.14 -9.46 0.06
CA ILE A 71 -7.60 -8.07 0.15
C ILE A 71 -6.42 -7.09 -0.03
N ASP A 72 -5.29 -7.33 0.62
CA ASP A 72 -4.16 -6.38 0.58
C ASP A 72 -3.49 -6.31 -0.82
N HIS A 73 -3.42 -7.42 -1.57
CA HIS A 73 -2.87 -7.43 -2.94
C HIS A 73 -3.91 -7.12 -4.02
N THR A 74 -5.10 -7.71 -3.94
CA THR A 74 -6.11 -7.57 -5.01
C THR A 74 -6.69 -6.18 -5.07
N PHE A 75 -6.88 -5.47 -3.95
CA PHE A 75 -7.44 -4.10 -3.98
C PHE A 75 -6.49 -3.04 -4.55
N ILE A 76 -5.19 -3.35 -4.70
CA ILE A 76 -4.27 -2.46 -5.41
C ILE A 76 -4.64 -2.41 -6.90
N PHE A 77 -4.97 -3.55 -7.52
CA PHE A 77 -5.24 -3.61 -8.96
C PHE A 77 -6.46 -2.81 -9.44
N PRO A 78 -7.66 -2.88 -8.82
CA PRO A 78 -8.81 -2.05 -9.20
C PRO A 78 -8.52 -0.55 -9.10
N LYS A 79 -7.79 -0.11 -8.07
CA LYS A 79 -7.40 1.30 -7.93
C LYS A 79 -6.54 1.74 -9.12
N MET A 80 -5.63 0.89 -9.56
CA MET A 80 -4.75 1.16 -10.70
C MET A 80 -5.51 1.14 -12.02
N ILE A 81 -6.40 0.17 -12.23
CA ILE A 81 -7.27 0.11 -13.40
C ILE A 81 -8.07 1.40 -13.53
N TRP A 82 -8.69 1.85 -12.43
CA TRP A 82 -9.47 3.10 -12.44
C TRP A 82 -8.63 4.32 -12.81
N MET A 83 -7.38 4.36 -12.31
CA MET A 83 -6.46 5.45 -12.59
C MET A 83 -6.09 5.53 -14.07
N PHE A 84 -5.72 4.40 -14.68
CA PHE A 84 -5.42 4.36 -16.11
C PHE A 84 -6.68 4.56 -16.97
N ALA A 85 -7.82 3.98 -16.56
CA ALA A 85 -9.09 4.16 -17.24
C ALA A 85 -9.49 5.64 -17.32
N SER A 86 -9.19 6.43 -16.28
CA SER A 86 -9.47 7.86 -16.29
C SER A 86 -8.70 8.62 -17.37
N VAL A 87 -7.45 8.22 -17.65
CA VAL A 87 -6.66 8.79 -18.75
C VAL A 87 -7.27 8.41 -20.09
N VAL A 88 -7.68 7.15 -20.26
CA VAL A 88 -8.34 6.66 -21.48
C VAL A 88 -9.69 7.37 -21.71
N LEU A 89 -10.47 7.60 -20.66
CA LEU A 89 -11.76 8.29 -20.74
C LEU A 89 -11.62 9.74 -21.23
N LEU A 90 -10.52 10.42 -20.88
CA LEU A 90 -10.22 11.74 -21.43
C LEU A 90 -10.00 11.69 -22.95
N PHE A 91 -9.29 10.67 -23.45
CA PHE A 91 -9.13 10.46 -24.90
C PHE A 91 -10.44 10.09 -25.61
N LEU A 92 -11.36 9.42 -24.91
CA LEU A 92 -12.71 9.14 -25.38
C LEU A 92 -13.66 10.36 -25.32
N ARG A 93 -13.12 11.58 -25.13
CA ARG A 93 -13.85 12.85 -25.04
C ARG A 93 -14.87 12.90 -23.89
N TYR A 94 -14.64 12.14 -22.83
CA TYR A 94 -15.44 12.26 -21.62
C TYR A 94 -15.15 13.59 -20.91
N SER A 95 -16.17 14.19 -20.29
CA SER A 95 -16.04 15.51 -19.66
C SER A 95 -15.02 15.49 -18.51
N PRO A 96 -13.94 16.29 -18.57
CA PRO A 96 -12.95 16.38 -17.50
C PRO A 96 -13.56 16.86 -16.18
N VAL A 97 -14.62 17.68 -16.25
CA VAL A 97 -15.33 18.18 -15.07
C VAL A 97 -15.99 17.04 -14.30
N ILE A 98 -16.62 16.10 -15.01
CA ILE A 98 -17.29 14.95 -14.38
C ILE A 98 -16.25 14.01 -13.76
N LEU A 99 -15.14 13.75 -14.45
CA LEU A 99 -14.03 12.97 -13.89
C LEU A 99 -13.46 13.63 -12.64
N GLY A 100 -13.18 14.94 -12.69
CA GLY A 100 -12.69 15.70 -11.54
C GLY A 100 -13.63 15.62 -10.34
N LEU A 101 -14.94 15.78 -10.56
CA LEU A 101 -15.95 15.67 -9.52
C LEU A 101 -15.99 14.25 -8.92
N SER A 102 -15.87 13.20 -9.74
CA SER A 102 -15.82 11.82 -9.25
C SER A 102 -14.63 11.58 -8.33
N TYR A 103 -13.45 12.12 -8.68
CA TYR A 103 -12.24 12.02 -7.85
C TYR A 103 -12.38 12.79 -6.54
N LEU A 104 -13.04 13.95 -6.56
CA LEU A 104 -13.33 14.73 -5.36
C LEU A 104 -14.24 13.95 -4.41
N ILE A 105 -15.31 13.32 -4.93
CA ILE A 105 -16.21 12.49 -4.13
C ILE A 105 -15.47 11.30 -3.53
N ILE A 106 -14.67 10.59 -4.34
CA ILE A 106 -13.85 9.45 -3.88
C ILE A 106 -12.89 9.89 -2.78
N TYR A 107 -12.23 11.04 -2.95
CA TYR A 107 -11.34 11.60 -1.95
C TYR A 107 -12.08 11.88 -0.63
N GLY A 108 -13.26 12.50 -0.71
CA GLY A 108 -14.13 12.73 0.44
C GLY A 108 -14.48 11.44 1.19
N LEU A 109 -14.81 10.35 0.47
CA LEU A 109 -15.06 9.04 1.08
C LEU A 109 -13.83 8.49 1.82
N TYR A 110 -12.62 8.65 1.26
CA TYR A 110 -11.39 8.24 1.94
C TYR A 110 -11.08 9.08 3.19
N VAL A 111 -11.38 10.38 3.16
CA VAL A 111 -11.30 11.23 4.34
C VAL A 111 -12.27 10.74 5.42
N SER A 112 -13.52 10.41 5.06
CA SER A 112 -14.50 9.85 5.99
C SER A 112 -14.01 8.55 6.65
N VAL A 113 -13.43 7.64 5.88
CA VAL A 113 -12.81 6.41 6.43
C VAL A 113 -11.67 6.75 7.39
N SER A 114 -10.86 7.75 7.06
CA SER A 114 -9.75 8.20 7.91
C SER A 114 -10.24 8.82 9.22
N ILE A 115 -11.36 9.56 9.19
CA ILE A 115 -12.03 10.10 10.39
C ILE A 115 -12.51 8.95 11.29
N VAL A 116 -13.20 7.96 10.72
CA VAL A 116 -13.67 6.80 11.49
C VAL A 116 -12.49 6.07 12.13
N ASN A 117 -11.41 5.85 11.39
CA ASN A 117 -10.20 5.22 11.93
C ASN A 117 -9.57 6.06 13.05
N PHE A 118 -9.55 7.39 12.89
CA PHE A 118 -9.05 8.30 13.92
C PHE A 118 -9.85 8.17 15.22
N LEU A 119 -11.18 8.15 15.13
CA LEU A 119 -12.07 7.95 16.29
C LEU A 119 -11.85 6.57 16.94
N CYS A 120 -11.67 5.51 16.16
CA CYS A 120 -11.38 4.18 16.69
C CYS A 120 -10.08 4.16 17.50
N VAL A 121 -9.02 4.81 17.00
CA VAL A 121 -7.74 4.94 17.71
C VAL A 121 -7.91 5.76 18.98
N GLU A 122 -8.64 6.89 18.93
CA GLU A 122 -8.89 7.71 20.12
C GLU A 122 -9.65 6.94 21.22
N LEU A 123 -10.62 6.11 20.85
CA LEU A 123 -11.33 5.21 21.77
C LEU A 123 -10.39 4.16 22.38
N LEU A 124 -9.47 3.61 21.60
CA LEU A 124 -8.48 2.64 22.07
C LEU A 124 -7.49 3.28 23.07
N LEU A 125 -7.11 4.53 22.83
CA LEU A 125 -6.21 5.29 23.71
C LEU A 125 -6.91 5.88 24.94
N LYS A 126 -8.19 5.58 25.20
CA LYS A 126 -8.91 6.12 26.37
C LYS A 126 -8.20 5.83 27.71
N LYS A 127 -7.48 4.71 27.82
CA LYS A 127 -6.69 4.35 29.01
C LYS A 127 -5.39 5.15 29.16
N PHE A 128 -4.93 5.83 28.11
CA PHE A 128 -3.62 6.51 28.02
C PHE A 128 -3.81 7.99 27.67
N GLU A 129 -4.14 8.81 28.68
CA GLU A 129 -4.52 10.23 28.47
C GLU A 129 -3.43 11.09 27.80
N ASN A 130 -2.16 10.86 28.13
CA ASN A 130 -1.03 11.59 27.55
C ASN A 130 -0.92 11.34 26.04
N GLU A 131 -0.97 10.07 25.64
CA GLU A 131 -0.89 9.64 24.24
C GLU A 131 -2.12 10.09 23.45
N ARG A 132 -3.30 10.00 24.06
CA ARG A 132 -4.54 10.50 23.47
C ARG A 132 -4.44 12.00 23.17
N ARG A 133 -3.95 12.81 24.12
CA ARG A 133 -3.80 14.26 23.92
C ARG A 133 -2.81 14.59 22.81
N PHE A 134 -1.73 13.82 22.67
CA PHE A 134 -0.80 13.97 21.56
C PHE A 134 -1.48 13.63 20.22
N TYR A 135 -2.16 12.49 20.15
CA TYR A 135 -2.86 12.03 18.94
C TYR A 135 -3.99 12.97 18.50
N SER A 136 -4.77 13.53 19.43
CA SER A 136 -5.85 14.49 19.13
C SER A 136 -5.35 15.76 18.42
N LYS A 137 -4.12 16.21 18.71
CA LYS A 137 -3.51 17.37 18.02
C LYS A 137 -3.18 17.07 16.55
N LEU A 138 -3.07 15.81 16.17
CA LEU A 138 -2.75 15.36 14.82
C LEU A 138 -4.00 15.17 13.95
N PHE A 139 -5.16 15.69 14.35
CA PHE A 139 -6.40 15.57 13.56
C PHE A 139 -6.26 16.06 12.11
N TRP A 140 -5.44 17.09 11.86
CA TRP A 140 -5.18 17.59 10.51
C TRP A 140 -4.57 16.51 9.58
N VAL A 141 -3.85 15.53 10.15
CA VAL A 141 -3.26 14.40 9.41
C VAL A 141 -4.35 13.56 8.75
N VAL A 142 -5.56 13.51 9.31
CA VAL A 142 -6.71 12.77 8.74
C VAL A 142 -7.02 13.23 7.32
N PHE A 143 -6.85 14.53 7.03
CA PHE A 143 -7.07 15.07 5.68
C PHE A 143 -5.92 14.79 4.73
N CYS A 144 -4.69 14.67 5.22
CA CYS A 144 -3.50 14.40 4.38
C CYS A 144 -3.23 12.90 4.19
N LEU A 145 -3.74 12.06 5.10
CA LEU A 145 -3.51 10.63 5.13
C LEU A 145 -3.98 9.89 3.86
N PRO A 146 -5.15 10.22 3.26
CA PRO A 146 -5.55 9.66 1.97
C PRO A 146 -4.53 9.91 0.86
N LEU A 147 -3.98 11.14 0.80
CA LEU A 147 -2.97 11.50 -0.21
C LEU A 147 -1.66 10.74 0.01
N TYR A 148 -1.21 10.64 1.27
CA TYR A 148 -0.04 9.85 1.62
C TYR A 148 -0.23 8.36 1.25
N ASN A 149 -1.40 7.80 1.53
CA ASN A 149 -1.73 6.42 1.17
C ASN A 149 -1.77 6.19 -0.34
N PHE A 150 -2.22 7.20 -1.09
CA PHE A 150 -2.17 7.18 -2.55
C PHE A 150 -0.74 7.15 -3.09
N ILE A 151 0.17 7.95 -2.54
CA ILE A 151 1.61 7.87 -2.89
C ILE A 151 2.16 6.49 -2.53
N CYS A 152 1.82 5.96 -1.35
CA CYS A 152 2.24 4.62 -0.95
C CYS A 152 1.69 3.51 -1.87
N SER A 153 0.49 3.66 -2.46
CA SER A 153 -0.04 2.65 -3.38
C SER A 153 0.78 2.57 -4.67
N TRP A 154 1.32 3.70 -5.16
CA TRP A 154 2.28 3.71 -6.25
C TRP A 154 3.57 2.97 -5.90
N PHE A 155 4.10 3.14 -4.69
CA PHE A 155 5.29 2.41 -4.26
C PHE A 155 5.05 0.90 -4.18
N ARG A 156 3.87 0.48 -3.73
CA ARG A 156 3.48 -0.94 -3.73
C ARG A 156 3.35 -1.51 -5.14
N LEU A 157 2.80 -0.74 -6.09
CA LEU A 157 2.75 -1.14 -7.50
C LEU A 157 4.15 -1.42 -8.03
N ILE A 158 5.07 -0.47 -7.85
CA ILE A 158 6.45 -0.62 -8.34
C ILE A 158 7.11 -1.83 -7.66
N GLY A 159 6.88 -2.04 -6.36
CA GLY A 159 7.32 -3.24 -5.65
C GLY A 159 6.80 -4.54 -6.30
N SER A 160 5.52 -4.61 -6.66
CA SER A 160 4.92 -5.77 -7.33
C SER A 160 5.49 -6.02 -8.73
N LEU A 161 5.80 -4.96 -9.47
CA LEU A 161 6.43 -5.07 -10.80
C LEU A 161 7.88 -5.55 -10.69
N ASN A 162 8.64 -4.99 -9.76
CA ASN A 162 10.04 -5.33 -9.54
C ASN A 162 10.24 -6.77 -9.06
N GLU A 163 9.31 -7.31 -8.27
CA GLU A 163 9.36 -8.72 -7.85
C GLU A 163 9.14 -9.69 -9.03
N SER A 164 8.35 -9.28 -10.03
CA SER A 164 8.12 -10.07 -11.23
C SER A 164 9.36 -10.13 -12.13
N ALA A 165 10.27 -9.15 -12.02
CA ALA A 165 11.49 -9.03 -12.81
C ALA A 165 12.70 -9.71 -12.13
N GLU A 166 12.71 -11.05 -12.10
CA GLU A 166 13.83 -12.03 -12.02
C GLU A 166 15.17 -11.73 -11.28
N ASN A 167 15.32 -10.64 -10.53
CA ASN A 167 16.58 -10.27 -9.88
C ASN A 167 16.61 -10.69 -8.41
N LYS A 168 17.42 -11.70 -8.13
CA LYS A 168 17.67 -12.34 -6.83
C LYS A 168 18.31 -11.45 -5.75
N ASN A 169 18.54 -10.16 -6.01
CA ASN A 169 19.13 -9.26 -5.03
C ASN A 169 18.06 -8.71 -4.07
N TRP A 170 18.25 -8.95 -2.77
CA TRP A 170 17.35 -8.49 -1.70
C TRP A 170 17.37 -6.96 -1.49
N ASN A 171 18.45 -6.31 -1.94
CA ASN A 171 18.56 -4.86 -1.89
C ASN A 171 17.71 -4.23 -3.00
N SER A 172 16.55 -3.70 -2.61
CA SER A 172 15.76 -2.81 -3.46
C SER A 172 16.59 -1.57 -3.83
N ARG A 173 16.57 -1.23 -5.11
CA ARG A 173 17.19 0.01 -5.61
C ARG A 173 16.50 1.21 -4.97
N GLY A 174 17.26 2.28 -4.74
CA GLY A 174 16.67 3.51 -4.21
C GLY A 174 15.73 4.16 -5.22
N PHE A 175 14.78 4.97 -4.76
CA PHE A 175 13.87 5.73 -5.62
C PHE A 175 14.64 6.60 -6.62
N LYS A 176 15.71 7.26 -6.16
CA LYS A 176 16.59 8.08 -7.02
C LYS A 176 17.32 7.29 -8.09
N GLU A 177 17.71 6.06 -7.76
CA GLU A 177 18.44 5.17 -8.67
C GLU A 177 17.53 4.62 -9.77
N GLU A 178 16.31 4.21 -9.40
CA GLU A 178 15.29 3.80 -10.38
C GLU A 178 14.86 4.95 -11.28
N SER A 179 14.56 6.12 -10.69
CA SER A 179 14.20 7.33 -11.45
C SER A 179 15.29 7.69 -12.45
N GLY A 180 16.56 7.65 -12.04
CA GLY A 180 17.70 7.91 -12.91
C GLY A 180 17.85 6.90 -14.05
N ASN A 181 17.58 5.62 -13.78
CA ASN A 181 17.61 4.58 -14.81
C ASN A 181 16.44 4.72 -15.81
N ILE A 182 15.23 5.05 -15.34
CA ILE A 182 14.08 5.31 -16.22
C ILE A 182 14.40 6.48 -17.15
N VAL A 183 14.95 7.58 -16.64
CA VAL A 183 15.35 8.73 -17.48
C VAL A 183 16.41 8.35 -18.51
N LYS A 184 17.37 7.50 -18.15
CA LYS A 184 18.39 7.01 -19.10
C LYS A 184 17.78 6.13 -20.19
N VAL A 185 16.86 5.24 -19.85
CA VAL A 185 16.16 4.37 -20.82
C VAL A 185 15.29 5.22 -21.75
N VAL A 186 14.48 6.12 -21.21
CA VAL A 186 13.61 7.01 -22.01
C VAL A 186 14.44 7.90 -22.95
N LYS A 187 15.55 8.48 -22.48
CA LYS A 187 16.47 9.24 -23.35
C LYS A 187 17.12 8.36 -24.43
N GLY A 188 17.40 7.11 -24.11
CA GLY A 188 17.92 6.13 -25.08
C GLY A 188 16.90 5.80 -26.17
N ASP A 189 15.64 5.57 -25.78
CA ASP A 189 14.54 5.26 -26.70
C ASP A 189 14.16 6.45 -27.58
N VAL A 190 14.10 7.66 -27.02
CA VAL A 190 13.88 8.89 -27.81
C VAL A 190 14.99 9.09 -28.84
N ARG A 191 16.26 8.88 -28.45
CA ARG A 191 17.40 9.00 -29.37
C ARG A 191 17.42 7.91 -30.45
N ASN A 192 16.86 6.74 -30.17
CA ASN A 192 16.70 5.66 -31.15
C ASN A 192 15.52 5.90 -32.10
N LEU A 193 14.47 6.58 -31.64
CA LEU A 193 13.35 7.03 -32.46
C LEU A 193 13.73 8.17 -33.40
N GLU A 194 14.58 9.11 -32.96
CA GLU A 194 15.12 10.20 -33.81
C GLU A 194 16.13 9.72 -34.87
N ARG A 195 16.63 8.49 -34.76
CA ARG A 195 17.56 7.87 -35.71
C ARG A 195 16.86 7.03 -36.80
N LYS A 196 15.55 6.86 -36.74
CA LYS A 196 14.71 6.23 -37.78
C LYS A 196 13.97 7.29 -38.57
#